data_AF-A0A2K5I0K0-F1
#
_entry.id   AF-A0A2K5I0K0-F1
#
_cell.length_a   1.000
_cell.length_b   1.000
_cell.length_c   1.000
_cell.angle_alpha   90.00
_cell.angle_beta   90.00
_cell.angle_gamma   90.00
#
_symmetry.space_group_name_H-M   'P 1'
#
loop_
_entity.id
_entity.type
_entity.pdbx_description
1 polymer ?
#
loop_
_entity_poly.entity_id
_entity_poly.type
_entity_poly.pdbx_seq_one_letter_code
_entity_poly.pdbx_strand_id
1 'polypeptide(L)'
;MPAFNRLFPLASLVLIYWASVCFPVCVEVPSETEAVQGNPMKLRCISCMKREEVEATTVVEWFYRPEGGKDFLIYEYRNGHQEVESPFQGRLQWNGSKDLQDVSITVLNVTLNDSGLYTCNVSREFEFEAHRPFVKTTRLIPLRVTEEAGEDFTSVVSEIMMYILLVFLTLWLLIEMIYCYRKVSKAEEAAQENASDYLAIPSENKENSAVPVEE
;
A
#
# COMPACT_ATOMS: atom_id res chain seq x y z
N MET A 1 -21.35 -34.19 9.72
CA MET A 1 -20.18 -33.32 9.47
C MET A 1 -20.20 -32.13 10.45
N PRO A 2 -19.63 -32.24 11.67
CA PRO A 2 -19.67 -31.14 12.67
C PRO A 2 -18.34 -30.39 12.88
N ALA A 3 -17.28 -30.73 12.14
CA ALA A 3 -15.93 -30.19 12.38
C ALA A 3 -15.70 -28.79 11.76
N PHE A 4 -16.46 -28.40 10.73
CA PHE A 4 -16.24 -27.14 10.00
C PHE A 4 -16.73 -25.89 10.78
N ASN A 5 -17.76 -26.04 11.62
CA ASN A 5 -18.34 -24.94 12.41
C ASN A 5 -17.51 -24.51 13.63
N ARG A 6 -16.50 -25.28 14.04
CA ARG A 6 -15.63 -24.94 15.19
C ARG A 6 -14.32 -24.25 14.79
N LEU A 7 -13.92 -24.29 13.52
CA LEU A 7 -12.71 -23.63 13.05
C LEU A 7 -12.87 -22.10 12.93
N PHE A 8 -14.04 -21.64 12.50
CA PHE A 8 -14.37 -20.21 12.36
C PHE A 8 -14.19 -19.37 13.64
N PRO A 9 -14.72 -19.78 14.81
CA PRO A 9 -14.54 -18.99 16.04
C PRO A 9 -13.09 -19.02 16.55
N LEU A 10 -12.36 -20.10 16.30
CA LEU A 10 -10.96 -20.25 16.70
C LEU A 10 -10.03 -19.38 15.85
N ALA A 11 -10.25 -19.34 14.53
CA ALA A 11 -9.55 -18.43 13.63
C ALA A 11 -9.86 -16.95 13.94
N SER A 12 -11.11 -16.63 14.29
CA SER A 12 -11.52 -15.29 14.70
C SER A 12 -10.89 -14.86 16.03
N LEU A 13 -10.85 -15.74 17.03
CA LEU A 13 -10.16 -15.48 18.31
C LEU A 13 -8.66 -15.30 18.13
N VAL A 14 -8.04 -16.06 17.23
CA VAL A 14 -6.63 -15.90 16.87
C VAL A 14 -6.41 -14.54 16.20
N LEU A 15 -7.23 -14.12 15.24
CA LEU A 15 -7.14 -12.80 14.60
C LEU A 15 -7.32 -11.64 15.59
N ILE A 16 -8.25 -11.75 16.54
CA ILE A 16 -8.45 -10.75 17.60
C ILE A 16 -7.22 -10.70 18.53
N TYR A 17 -6.63 -11.86 18.84
CA TYR A 17 -5.40 -11.93 19.63
C TYR A 17 -4.21 -11.29 18.88
N TRP A 18 -4.04 -11.55 17.58
CA TRP A 18 -3.00 -10.90 16.77
C TRP A 18 -3.22 -9.38 16.65
N ALA A 19 -4.46 -8.93 16.48
CA ALA A 19 -4.80 -7.50 16.46
C ALA A 19 -4.49 -6.82 17.81
N SER A 20 -4.61 -7.53 18.93
CA SER A 20 -4.30 -7.00 20.27
C SER A 20 -2.80 -6.79 20.55
N VAL A 21 -1.92 -7.27 19.67
CA VAL A 21 -0.45 -7.12 19.78
C VAL A 21 0.07 -5.95 18.91
N CYS A 22 -0.79 -5.29 18.12
CA CYS A 22 -0.39 -4.12 17.35
C CYS A 22 -0.31 -2.87 18.24
N PHE A 23 0.91 -2.39 18.49
CA PHE A 23 1.14 -1.08 19.07
C PHE A 23 1.17 -0.01 17.97
N PRO A 24 0.59 1.18 18.21
CA PRO A 24 0.77 2.31 17.30
C PRO A 24 2.25 2.70 17.26
N VAL A 25 2.78 2.95 16.07
CA VAL A 25 4.17 3.36 15.85
C VAL A 25 4.16 4.64 15.03
N CYS A 26 4.99 5.61 15.43
CA CYS A 26 5.22 6.81 14.63
C CYS A 26 6.08 6.47 13.40
N VAL A 27 5.64 6.88 12.23
CA VAL A 27 6.36 6.68 10.96
C VAL A 27 6.58 8.03 10.30
N GLU A 28 7.82 8.31 9.90
CA GLU A 28 8.16 9.51 9.15
C GLU A 28 7.75 9.33 7.69
N VAL A 29 6.71 10.07 7.27
CA VAL A 29 6.20 10.08 5.90
C VAL A 29 6.50 11.43 5.26
N PRO A 30 7.06 11.47 4.02
CA PRO A 30 7.29 12.72 3.32
C PRO A 30 5.98 13.45 3.00
N SER A 31 6.06 14.76 2.83
CA SER A 31 4.94 15.56 2.35
C SER A 31 4.73 15.38 0.85
N GLU A 32 3.49 15.57 0.42
CA GLU A 32 3.16 15.79 -0.98
C GLU A 32 3.84 17.07 -1.47
N THR A 33 4.26 17.04 -2.75
CA THR A 33 5.04 18.11 -3.40
C THR A 33 4.24 18.90 -4.41
N GLU A 34 3.03 18.45 -4.75
CA GLU A 34 2.15 19.11 -5.71
C GLU A 34 0.88 19.56 -5.01
N ALA A 35 0.43 20.77 -5.31
CA ALA A 35 -0.82 21.32 -4.79
C ALA A 35 -1.63 21.98 -5.90
N VAL A 36 -2.95 21.86 -5.80
CA VAL A 36 -3.87 22.47 -6.75
C VAL A 36 -4.23 23.88 -6.28
N GLN A 37 -4.21 24.84 -7.21
CA GLN A 37 -4.60 26.22 -6.95
C GLN A 37 -6.01 26.30 -6.33
N GLY A 38 -6.18 27.14 -5.32
CA GLY A 38 -7.45 27.38 -4.61
C GLY A 38 -7.79 26.32 -3.56
N ASN A 39 -7.22 25.12 -3.62
CA ASN A 39 -7.45 24.07 -2.63
C ASN A 39 -6.52 24.23 -1.41
N PRO A 40 -6.93 23.77 -0.22
CA PRO A 40 -6.04 23.71 0.93
C PRO A 40 -4.99 22.62 0.76
N MET A 41 -3.75 22.92 1.12
CA MET A 41 -2.62 21.97 1.04
C MET A 41 -2.05 21.69 2.43
N LYS A 42 -1.94 20.42 2.81
CA LYS A 42 -1.28 20.00 4.06
C LYS A 42 0.21 19.77 3.81
N LEU A 43 1.05 20.64 4.35
CA LEU A 43 2.50 20.46 4.39
C LEU A 43 2.86 19.52 5.55
N ARG A 44 3.17 18.28 5.21
CA ARG A 44 3.40 17.23 6.20
C ARG A 44 4.82 17.31 6.77
N CYS A 45 4.93 17.45 8.08
CA CYS A 45 6.21 17.36 8.77
C CYS A 45 6.06 16.46 10.00
N ILE A 46 6.57 15.23 9.89
CA ILE A 46 6.58 14.27 10.99
C ILE A 46 8.04 14.09 11.42
N SER A 47 8.29 14.22 12.71
CA SER A 47 9.57 13.91 13.33
C SER A 47 9.32 13.00 14.52
N CYS A 48 9.55 11.71 14.32
CA CYS A 48 9.27 10.72 15.37
C CYS A 48 10.33 10.77 16.47
N MET A 49 9.89 10.65 17.72
CA MET A 49 10.81 10.50 18.84
C MET A 49 11.32 9.05 18.86
N LYS A 50 12.60 8.85 19.19
CA LYS A 50 13.16 7.49 19.34
C LYS A 50 12.51 6.74 20.49
N ARG A 51 12.04 7.49 21.48
CA ARG A 51 11.51 7.00 22.75
C ARG A 51 10.38 7.94 23.16
N GLU A 52 9.15 7.43 23.18
CA GLU A 52 7.94 8.24 23.40
C GLU A 52 7.75 8.61 24.87
N GLU A 53 8.26 7.78 25.78
CA GLU A 53 8.15 7.99 27.23
C GLU A 53 9.03 9.13 27.79
N VAL A 54 9.90 9.74 26.98
CA VAL A 54 10.81 10.80 27.42
C VAL A 54 10.19 12.17 27.12
N GLU A 55 10.00 12.97 28.15
CA GLU A 55 9.53 14.35 28.00
C GLU A 55 10.61 15.22 27.32
N ALA A 56 10.18 16.02 26.35
CA ALA A 56 11.05 16.92 25.61
C ALA A 56 10.35 18.26 25.35
N THR A 57 11.08 19.35 25.55
CA THR A 57 10.64 20.67 25.11
C THR A 57 10.87 20.79 23.61
N THR A 58 9.78 20.87 22.84
CA THR A 58 9.81 20.92 21.37
C THR A 58 9.49 22.33 20.87
N VAL A 59 10.33 22.85 19.98
CA VAL A 59 10.14 24.10 19.25
C VAL A 59 10.09 23.79 17.77
N VAL A 60 9.07 24.29 17.08
CA VAL A 60 8.89 24.10 15.63
C VAL A 60 8.95 25.45 14.95
N GLU A 61 9.78 25.55 13.92
CA GLU A 61 9.91 26.74 13.09
C GLU A 61 9.70 26.34 11.63
N TRP A 62 8.77 27.01 10.97
CA TRP A 62 8.54 26.85 9.54
C TRP A 62 9.08 28.05 8.78
N PHE A 63 9.93 27.77 7.81
CA PHE A 63 10.46 28.76 6.89
C PHE A 63 9.92 28.53 5.49
N TYR A 64 9.75 29.61 4.75
CA TYR A 64 9.43 29.57 3.32
C TYR A 64 10.51 30.32 2.55
N ARG A 65 10.93 29.73 1.44
CA ARG A 65 11.84 30.32 0.46
C ARG A 65 11.15 30.32 -0.90
N PRO A 66 10.85 31.49 -1.50
CA PRO A 66 10.40 31.56 -2.87
C PRO A 66 11.53 31.19 -3.83
N GLU A 67 11.21 30.80 -5.06
CA GLU A 67 12.23 30.45 -6.06
C GLU A 67 13.21 31.63 -6.29
N GLY A 68 14.50 31.40 -6.00
CA GLY A 68 15.55 32.42 -6.10
C GLY A 68 15.58 33.47 -4.96
N GLY A 69 14.73 33.33 -3.94
CA GLY A 69 14.70 34.23 -2.79
C GLY A 69 15.48 33.73 -1.56
N LYS A 70 15.24 34.39 -0.42
CA LYS A 70 15.79 34.04 0.90
C LYS A 70 14.71 33.45 1.79
N ASP A 71 15.13 32.60 2.73
CA ASP A 71 14.27 31.97 3.72
C ASP A 71 13.78 33.03 4.72
N PHE A 72 12.49 33.01 4.99
CA PHE A 72 11.89 33.78 6.08
C PHE A 72 10.93 32.92 6.89
N LEU A 73 10.80 33.24 8.17
CA LEU A 73 9.94 32.52 9.11
C LEU A 73 8.47 32.83 8.80
N ILE A 74 7.64 31.80 8.65
CA ILE A 74 6.20 31.92 8.40
C ILE A 74 5.35 31.47 9.59
N TYR A 75 5.88 30.58 10.43
CA TYR A 75 5.14 30.05 11.57
C TYR A 75 6.10 29.55 12.66
N GLU A 76 5.81 29.84 13.92
CA GLU A 76 6.55 29.33 15.08
C GLU A 76 5.59 28.65 16.07
N TYR A 77 5.98 27.47 16.55
CA TYR A 77 5.35 26.82 17.69
C TYR A 77 6.34 26.80 18.85
N ARG A 78 6.08 27.64 19.85
CA ARG A 78 6.83 27.70 21.11
C ARG A 78 5.85 27.95 22.24
N ASN A 79 5.61 26.92 23.06
CA ASN A 79 4.64 26.94 24.17
C ASN A 79 3.21 27.36 23.75
N GLY A 80 2.87 27.19 22.47
CA GLY A 80 1.62 27.67 21.87
C GLY A 80 1.79 27.99 20.38
N HIS A 81 0.68 28.23 19.70
CA HIS A 81 0.68 28.65 18.29
C HIS A 81 0.98 30.14 18.19
N GLN A 82 2.03 30.49 17.44
CA GLN A 82 2.39 31.88 17.17
C GLN A 82 2.53 32.05 15.65
N GLU A 83 1.54 32.72 15.06
CA GLU A 83 1.62 33.11 13.66
C GLU A 83 2.51 34.33 13.54
N VAL A 84 3.47 34.28 12.61
CA VAL A 84 4.42 35.36 12.36
C VAL A 84 3.86 36.27 11.27
N GLU A 85 4.05 37.58 11.41
CA GLU A 85 3.66 38.56 10.40
C GLU A 85 4.37 38.25 9.08
N SER A 86 3.62 37.67 8.14
CA SER A 86 4.12 37.13 6.88
C SER A 86 3.02 37.17 5.81
N PRO A 87 3.35 37.00 4.51
CA PRO A 87 2.35 36.92 3.43
C PRO A 87 1.35 35.76 3.57
N PHE A 88 1.59 34.86 4.52
CA PHE A 88 0.74 33.71 4.82
C PHE A 88 -0.21 33.96 6.00
N GLN A 89 -0.17 35.15 6.61
CA GLN A 89 -0.97 35.48 7.78
C GLN A 89 -2.47 35.27 7.53
N GLY A 90 -3.13 34.53 8.41
CA GLY A 90 -4.54 34.17 8.32
C GLY A 90 -4.84 33.04 7.31
N ARG A 91 -3.83 32.50 6.64
CA ARG A 91 -3.95 31.34 5.74
C ARG A 91 -3.29 30.08 6.27
N LEU A 92 -2.52 30.15 7.36
CA LEU A 92 -1.89 28.98 7.97
C LEU A 92 -2.74 28.40 9.08
N GLN A 93 -2.99 27.10 9.03
CA GLN A 93 -3.69 26.35 10.06
C GLN A 93 -2.79 25.25 10.62
N TRP A 94 -2.64 25.21 11.95
CA TRP A 94 -1.95 24.12 12.62
C TRP A 94 -2.72 22.80 12.48
N ASN A 95 -2.04 21.75 12.02
CA ASN A 95 -2.61 20.40 11.88
C ASN A 95 -1.66 19.34 12.45
N GLY A 96 -0.97 19.69 13.54
CA GLY A 96 -0.06 18.81 14.27
C GLY A 96 -0.73 18.11 15.46
N SER A 97 -0.06 17.09 15.96
CA SER A 97 -0.50 16.25 17.06
C SER A 97 -0.11 16.83 18.44
N LYS A 98 -0.77 16.38 19.51
CA LYS A 98 -0.57 16.90 20.87
C LYS A 98 0.81 16.56 21.43
N ASP A 99 1.35 15.42 21.05
CA ASP A 99 2.68 14.90 21.36
C ASP A 99 3.80 15.56 20.52
N LEU A 100 3.45 16.48 19.61
CA LEU A 100 4.40 17.24 18.78
C LEU A 100 5.34 16.34 17.95
N GLN A 101 4.89 15.12 17.63
CA GLN A 101 5.55 14.25 16.64
C GLN A 101 5.09 14.57 15.22
N ASP A 102 3.80 14.82 15.01
CA ASP A 102 3.27 15.45 13.81
C ASP A 102 3.20 16.96 14.04
N VAL A 103 3.94 17.73 13.23
CA VAL A 103 4.03 19.20 13.33
C VAL A 103 3.66 19.86 12.00
N SER A 104 2.75 19.20 11.28
CA SER A 104 2.24 19.63 9.98
C SER A 104 1.42 20.91 10.06
N ILE A 105 1.52 21.74 9.02
CA ILE A 105 0.70 22.93 8.82
C ILE A 105 -0.12 22.79 7.54
N THR A 106 -1.27 23.44 7.49
CA THR A 106 -2.14 23.48 6.31
C THR A 106 -2.19 24.90 5.78
N VAL A 107 -1.85 25.08 4.50
CA VAL A 107 -1.96 26.36 3.80
C VAL A 107 -3.34 26.41 3.13
N LEU A 108 -4.15 27.38 3.52
CA LEU A 108 -5.49 27.60 2.97
C LEU A 108 -5.42 28.47 1.72
N ASN A 109 -6.30 28.20 0.75
CA ASN A 109 -6.41 28.94 -0.52
C ASN A 109 -5.04 29.13 -1.19
N VAL A 110 -4.44 28.01 -1.62
CA VAL A 110 -3.10 28.02 -2.22
C VAL A 110 -3.12 28.78 -3.55
N THR A 111 -2.10 29.60 -3.77
CA THR A 111 -1.91 30.40 -4.98
C THR A 111 -0.63 30.00 -5.69
N LEU A 112 -0.50 30.33 -6.98
CA LEU A 112 0.71 30.00 -7.76
C LEU A 112 1.99 30.59 -7.15
N ASN A 113 1.87 31.74 -6.47
CA ASN A 113 2.96 32.41 -5.76
C ASN A 113 3.42 31.67 -4.50
N ASP A 114 2.63 30.74 -3.97
CA ASP A 114 3.00 29.93 -2.81
C ASP A 114 3.93 28.77 -3.20
N SER A 115 4.24 28.60 -4.50
CA SER A 115 5.27 27.68 -4.98
C SER A 115 6.64 28.07 -4.45
N GLY A 116 7.44 27.08 -4.05
CA GLY A 116 8.75 27.32 -3.46
C GLY A 116 9.19 26.20 -2.54
N LEU A 117 10.14 26.50 -1.65
CA LEU A 117 10.70 25.53 -0.72
C LEU A 117 10.26 25.86 0.71
N TYR A 118 9.52 24.94 1.32
CA TYR A 118 9.14 25.00 2.72
C TYR A 118 10.13 24.19 3.55
N THR A 119 10.57 24.75 4.66
CA THR A 119 11.54 24.13 5.57
C THR A 119 10.94 24.03 6.96
N CYS A 120 10.76 22.82 7.45
CA CYS A 120 10.31 22.53 8.80
C CYS A 120 11.52 22.22 9.67
N ASN A 121 11.78 23.06 10.67
CA ASN A 121 12.82 22.87 11.67
C ASN A 121 12.18 22.46 12.99
N VAL A 122 12.46 21.24 13.42
CA VAL A 122 12.02 20.70 14.72
C VAL A 122 13.23 20.64 15.63
N SER A 123 13.22 21.45 16.69
CA SER A 123 14.26 21.49 17.70
C SER A 123 13.70 20.90 19.00
N ARG A 124 14.35 19.87 19.52
CA ARG A 124 13.95 19.20 20.76
C ARG A 124 15.08 19.23 21.78
N GLU A 125 14.75 19.66 22.98
CA GLU A 125 15.60 19.52 24.15
C GLU A 125 14.99 18.47 25.07
N PHE A 126 15.68 17.34 25.24
CA PHE A 126 15.19 16.25 26.09
C PHE A 126 15.61 16.47 27.54
N GLU A 127 14.71 16.22 28.48
CA GLU A 127 15.01 16.33 29.90
C GLU A 127 15.41 14.96 30.47
N PHE A 128 16.71 14.74 30.67
CA PHE A 128 17.20 13.60 31.48
C PHE A 128 17.86 14.12 32.77
N GLU A 129 17.88 13.29 33.82
CA GLU A 129 18.40 13.66 35.15
C GLU A 129 19.86 14.16 35.11
N ALA A 130 20.69 13.61 34.22
CA ALA A 130 22.13 13.90 34.14
C ALA A 130 22.54 14.73 32.92
N HIS A 131 21.71 14.83 31.89
CA HIS A 131 22.08 15.48 30.62
C HIS A 131 20.85 16.01 29.88
N ARG A 132 21.03 17.10 29.11
CA ARG A 132 19.99 17.69 28.26
C ARG A 132 20.45 17.69 26.81
N PRO A 133 20.30 16.58 26.07
CA PRO A 133 20.69 16.55 24.68
C PRO A 133 19.71 17.38 23.85
N PHE A 134 20.28 18.18 22.95
CA PHE A 134 19.54 18.96 21.98
C PHE A 134 19.63 18.29 20.60
N VAL A 135 18.49 18.06 19.97
CA VAL A 135 18.39 17.47 18.63
C VAL A 135 17.62 18.41 17.73
N LYS A 136 18.21 18.73 16.57
CA LYS A 136 17.55 19.51 15.52
C LYS A 136 17.35 18.63 14.29
N THR A 137 16.11 18.55 13.82
CA THR A 137 15.72 17.85 12.60
C THR A 137 15.14 18.85 11.62
N THR A 138 15.63 18.83 10.39
CA THR A 138 15.17 19.71 9.32
C THR A 138 14.56 18.87 8.21
N ARG A 139 13.35 19.24 7.76
CA ARG A 139 12.67 18.64 6.61
C ARG A 139 12.45 19.71 5.54
N LEU A 140 12.79 19.36 4.31
CA LEU A 140 12.67 20.21 3.13
C LEU A 140 11.53 19.69 2.27
N ILE A 141 10.59 20.58 1.93
CA ILE A 141 9.38 20.25 1.18
C ILE A 141 9.31 21.21 -0.01
N PRO A 142 9.73 20.76 -1.21
CA PRO A 142 9.54 21.53 -2.43
C PRO A 142 8.06 21.44 -2.83
N LEU A 143 7.37 22.59 -2.83
CA LEU A 143 5.97 22.68 -3.23
C LEU A 143 5.88 23.32 -4.62
N ARG A 144 5.20 22.63 -5.52
CA ARG A 144 4.82 23.16 -6.82
C ARG A 144 3.30 23.28 -6.88
N VAL A 145 2.82 24.49 -7.16
CA VAL A 145 1.39 24.73 -7.31
C VAL A 145 1.02 24.66 -8.79
N THR A 146 0.04 23.84 -9.12
CA THR A 146 -0.52 23.67 -10.47
C THR A 146 -2.00 24.03 -10.49
N GLU A 147 -2.54 24.39 -11.65
CA GLU A 147 -3.97 24.69 -11.79
C GLU A 147 -4.83 23.42 -11.73
N GLU A 148 -4.27 22.29 -12.17
CA GLU A 148 -4.93 20.98 -12.20
C GLU A 148 -4.10 19.94 -11.43
N ALA A 149 -4.77 18.93 -10.87
CA ALA A 149 -4.10 17.82 -10.20
C ALA A 149 -3.41 16.92 -11.24
N GLY A 150 -2.14 16.61 -11.03
CA GLY A 150 -1.45 15.59 -11.81
C GLY A 150 -2.03 14.20 -11.52
N GLU A 151 -2.19 13.37 -12.55
CA GLU A 151 -2.51 11.96 -12.34
C GLU A 151 -1.26 11.19 -11.91
N ASP A 152 -1.39 10.38 -10.86
CA ASP A 152 -0.33 9.48 -10.42
C ASP A 152 -0.06 8.43 -11.51
N PHE A 153 0.97 8.66 -12.33
CA PHE A 153 1.39 7.72 -13.38
C PHE A 153 1.60 6.31 -12.84
N THR A 154 2.04 6.17 -11.58
CA THR A 154 2.22 4.88 -10.91
C THR A 154 0.90 4.14 -10.74
N SER A 155 -0.17 4.84 -10.35
CA SER A 155 -1.52 4.28 -10.22
C SER A 155 -2.01 3.79 -11.57
N VAL A 156 -1.93 4.65 -12.59
CA VAL A 156 -2.36 4.32 -13.97
C VAL A 156 -1.59 3.11 -14.51
N VAL A 157 -0.26 3.09 -14.36
CA VAL A 157 0.57 1.97 -14.82
C VAL A 157 0.24 0.68 -14.05
N SER A 158 0.00 0.75 -12.75
CA SER A 158 -0.34 -0.42 -11.93
C SER A 158 -1.68 -1.03 -12.35
N GLU A 159 -2.67 -0.21 -12.69
CA GLU A 159 -3.96 -0.65 -13.20
C GLU A 159 -3.83 -1.33 -14.56
N ILE A 160 -3.09 -0.73 -15.51
CA ILE A 160 -2.84 -1.32 -16.83
C ILE A 160 -2.12 -2.67 -16.69
N MET A 161 -1.07 -2.74 -15.87
CA MET A 161 -0.33 -3.98 -15.62
C MET A 161 -1.21 -5.08 -15.01
N MET A 162 -2.12 -4.73 -14.10
CA MET A 162 -3.09 -5.65 -13.54
C MET A 162 -3.97 -6.27 -14.65
N TYR A 163 -4.56 -5.46 -15.53
CA TYR A 163 -5.39 -5.97 -16.61
C TYR A 163 -4.61 -6.85 -17.58
N ILE A 164 -3.39 -6.46 -17.93
CA ILE A 164 -2.51 -7.25 -18.79
C ILE A 164 -2.26 -8.64 -18.19
N LEU A 165 -1.90 -8.72 -16.91
CA LEU A 165 -1.68 -9.99 -16.23
C LEU A 165 -2.95 -10.85 -16.17
N LEU A 166 -4.12 -10.24 -15.93
CA LEU A 166 -5.39 -10.96 -15.94
C LEU A 166 -5.70 -11.58 -17.31
N VAL A 167 -5.51 -10.83 -18.40
CA VAL A 167 -5.76 -11.33 -19.76
C VAL A 167 -4.77 -12.45 -20.12
N PHE A 168 -3.48 -12.31 -19.80
CA PHE A 168 -2.50 -13.35 -20.07
C PHE A 168 -2.78 -14.64 -19.28
N LEU A 169 -3.09 -14.53 -17.98
CA LEU A 169 -3.38 -15.68 -17.14
C LEU A 169 -4.68 -16.39 -17.58
N THR A 170 -5.72 -15.63 -17.94
CA THR A 170 -6.97 -16.22 -18.44
C THR A 170 -6.79 -16.93 -19.78
N LEU A 171 -6.06 -16.34 -20.72
CA LEU A 171 -5.74 -16.99 -22.00
C LEU A 171 -4.92 -18.26 -21.79
N TRP A 172 -3.93 -18.24 -20.89
CA TRP A 172 -3.15 -19.44 -20.55
C TRP A 172 -4.06 -20.54 -19.97
N LEU A 173 -4.90 -20.23 -18.98
CA LEU A 173 -5.83 -21.21 -18.40
C LEU A 173 -6.82 -21.76 -19.44
N LEU A 174 -7.31 -20.91 -20.36
CA LEU A 174 -8.17 -21.36 -21.45
C LEU A 174 -7.43 -22.31 -22.40
N ILE A 175 -6.17 -22.03 -22.73
CA ILE A 175 -5.34 -22.92 -23.55
C ILE A 175 -5.15 -24.27 -22.86
N GLU A 176 -4.78 -24.28 -21.58
CA GLU A 176 -4.62 -25.51 -20.78
C GLU A 176 -5.94 -26.28 -20.66
N MET A 177 -7.06 -25.58 -20.45
CA MET A 177 -8.38 -26.18 -20.38
C MET A 177 -8.77 -26.82 -21.73
N ILE A 178 -8.58 -26.13 -22.86
CA ILE A 178 -8.84 -26.68 -24.21
C ILE A 178 -7.92 -27.87 -24.49
N TYR A 179 -6.64 -27.76 -24.13
CA TYR A 179 -5.65 -28.83 -24.30
C TYR A 179 -6.05 -30.08 -23.51
N CYS A 180 -6.37 -29.92 -22.21
CA CYS A 180 -6.84 -31.00 -21.35
C CYS A 180 -8.14 -31.60 -21.89
N TYR A 181 -9.10 -30.78 -22.29
CA TYR A 181 -10.37 -31.23 -22.85
C TYR A 181 -10.15 -32.10 -24.10
N ARG A 182 -9.38 -31.61 -25.07
CA ARG A 182 -9.06 -32.35 -26.30
C ARG A 182 -8.28 -33.64 -26.03
N LYS A 183 -7.42 -33.65 -25.02
CA LYS A 183 -6.66 -34.83 -24.63
C LYS A 183 -7.57 -35.89 -24.02
N VAL A 184 -8.48 -35.49 -23.12
CA VAL A 184 -9.45 -36.39 -22.48
C VAL A 184 -10.44 -36.93 -23.51
N SER A 185 -10.98 -36.07 -24.39
CA SER A 185 -11.92 -36.51 -25.42
C SER A 185 -11.32 -37.58 -26.34
N LYS A 186 -10.06 -37.40 -26.77
CA LYS A 186 -9.33 -38.41 -27.56
C LYS A 186 -9.09 -39.71 -26.80
N ALA A 187 -8.83 -39.63 -25.49
CA ALA A 187 -8.64 -40.81 -24.66
C ALA A 187 -9.96 -41.57 -24.44
N GLU A 188 -11.09 -40.87 -24.35
CA GLU A 188 -12.43 -41.44 -24.21
C GLU A 188 -12.87 -42.14 -25.51
N GLU A 189 -12.65 -41.52 -26.67
CA GLU A 189 -12.86 -42.14 -27.99
C GLU A 189 -12.05 -43.43 -28.14
N ALA A 190 -10.76 -43.41 -27.77
CA ALA A 190 -9.90 -44.61 -27.83
C ALA A 190 -10.31 -45.72 -26.85
N ALA A 191 -10.85 -45.35 -25.68
CA ALA A 191 -11.37 -46.33 -24.71
C ALA A 191 -12.65 -47.01 -25.21
N GLN A 192 -13.52 -46.27 -25.89
CA GLN A 192 -14.75 -46.79 -26.51
C GLN A 192 -14.43 -47.76 -27.65
N GLU A 193 -13.48 -47.44 -28.52
CA GLU A 193 -13.02 -48.32 -29.62
C GLU A 193 -12.46 -49.63 -29.07
N ASN A 194 -11.55 -49.57 -28.10
CA ASN A 194 -11.00 -50.76 -27.44
C ASN A 194 -12.09 -51.61 -26.79
N ALA A 195 -13.05 -51.02 -26.08
CA ALA A 195 -14.16 -51.76 -25.46
C ALA A 195 -15.07 -52.44 -26.50
N SER A 196 -15.28 -51.80 -27.66
CA SER A 196 -16.06 -52.37 -28.75
C SER A 196 -15.35 -53.55 -29.44
N ASP A 197 -14.02 -53.53 -29.53
CA ASP A 197 -13.22 -54.63 -30.11
C ASP A 197 -13.29 -55.91 -29.24
N TYR A 198 -13.33 -55.77 -27.90
CA TYR A 198 -13.56 -56.91 -27.00
C TYR A 198 -14.97 -57.53 -27.12
N LEU A 199 -15.98 -56.73 -27.47
CA LEU A 199 -17.35 -57.21 -27.67
C LEU A 199 -17.56 -57.81 -29.07
N ALA A 200 -16.64 -57.60 -30.00
CA ALA A 200 -16.72 -58.09 -31.37
C ALA A 200 -16.06 -59.47 -31.59
N ILE A 201 -15.49 -60.10 -30.56
CA ILE A 201 -14.92 -61.46 -30.68
C ILE A 201 -16.07 -62.47 -30.94
N PRO A 202 -16.14 -63.12 -32.12
CA PRO A 202 -17.11 -64.18 -32.36
C PRO A 202 -16.71 -65.40 -31.54
N SER A 203 -17.65 -65.96 -30.77
CA SER A 203 -17.48 -67.25 -30.12
C SER A 203 -17.45 -68.37 -31.16
N GLU A 204 -16.30 -68.63 -31.77
CA GLU A 204 -16.14 -69.73 -32.71
C GLU A 204 -14.93 -70.59 -32.35
N ASN A 205 -15.13 -71.52 -31.41
CA ASN A 205 -14.72 -72.90 -31.61
C ASN A 205 -15.38 -73.82 -30.57
N LYS A 206 -16.52 -74.39 -30.94
CA LYS A 206 -17.08 -75.59 -30.32
C LYS A 206 -17.66 -76.51 -31.41
N GLU A 207 -16.80 -77.24 -32.09
CA GLU A 207 -17.03 -78.51 -32.80
C GLU A 207 -15.62 -79.10 -33.03
N ASN A 208 -15.30 -80.38 -32.90
CA ASN A 208 -16.05 -81.61 -32.69
C ASN A 208 -15.09 -82.63 -32.05
N SER A 209 -15.56 -83.41 -31.08
CA SER A 209 -14.95 -84.71 -30.77
C SER A 209 -15.22 -85.64 -31.95
N ALA A 210 -14.17 -86.12 -32.61
CA ALA A 210 -14.24 -87.28 -33.47
C ALA A 210 -13.00 -88.15 -33.24
N VAL A 211 -13.22 -89.33 -32.67
CA VAL A 211 -12.30 -90.46 -32.54
C VAL A 211 -12.22 -91.17 -33.91
N PRO A 212 -11.03 -91.63 -34.37
CA PRO A 212 -10.74 -93.08 -34.48
C PRO A 212 -9.29 -93.41 -34.04
N VAL A 213 -9.02 -94.50 -33.30
CA VAL A 213 -8.97 -95.95 -33.66
C VAL A 213 -7.73 -96.33 -34.50
N GLU A 214 -7.04 -97.35 -33.97
CA GLU A 214 -5.85 -98.14 -34.37
C GLU A 214 -5.73 -98.41 -35.89
N GLU A 215 -4.55 -98.61 -36.49
CA GLU A 215 -3.41 -99.50 -36.16
C GLU A 215 -2.03 -98.86 -36.37
#